data_AF-A0A173RKF8-F1
#
_entry.id   AF-A0A173RKF8-F1
#
_cell.length_a   1.000
_cell.length_b   1.000
_cell.length_c   1.000
_cell.angle_alpha   90.00
_cell.angle_beta   90.00
_cell.angle_gamma   90.00
#
_symmetry.space_group_name_H-M   'P 1'
#
loop_
_entity.id
_entity.type
_entity.pdbx_description
1 polymer ?
#
loop_
_entity_poly.entity_id
_entity_poly.type
_entity_poly.pdbx_seq_one_letter_code
_entity_poly.pdbx_strand_id
1 'polypeptide(L)'
;MNQQLNRFSLTVEEVYKIAASLNLIVIGQIDSGQINVGEEVYCYRSTADKKYMKVTEIKRKGLSVSWAQSGDKIIICLEGSNLTKEDVHNGDILFKRQKWDEKQKVEETVELLVVAPMSSGKSTVINAILGMNILPSSNFACTAHKYKITINDKNEQVEVSVRVRNGKMEKVTDVNGETLEKINEDEISKEINIEAPSYGRLAQTRKIVLIDTPGANYSGNSSHRAVTDSIISEFSGNAVLYILNASQIGTEDDEKILKKIKGLLDKNKDMEIIFALNKADVINRDKESLDTLIRKQIVPYIKKVGISRFSIYPCSAEAALLFRRALAEDEMAESEADNFYKYFKYFYRDTISLYQYIYDSDREAEYETIEVDGEPYSRKSVEIALYNTGLQELENKLVKLGKSEEKGKTETPKDEIAKMNELFGDVSIV
;
A
#
# COMPACT_ATOMS: atom_id res chain seq x y z
N MET A 1 -19.15 7.76 -7.45
CA MET A 1 -19.20 8.87 -6.47
C MET A 1 -17.87 8.85 -5.73
N ASN A 2 -16.93 9.69 -6.18
CA ASN A 2 -15.53 9.71 -5.74
C ASN A 2 -15.42 10.15 -4.27
N GLN A 3 -15.16 9.20 -3.37
CA GLN A 3 -14.46 9.50 -2.12
C GLN A 3 -12.99 9.19 -2.32
N GLN A 4 -12.24 10.17 -2.84
CA GLN A 4 -10.81 10.23 -2.55
C GLN A 4 -10.69 10.27 -1.02
N LEU A 5 -10.13 9.20 -0.45
CA LEU A 5 -9.85 9.08 0.98
C LEU A 5 -8.85 10.18 1.37
N ASN A 6 -9.38 11.32 1.83
CA ASN A 6 -8.63 12.43 2.39
C ASN A 6 -8.09 12.00 3.77
N ARG A 7 -7.11 11.09 3.80
CA ARG A 7 -6.45 10.63 5.03
C ARG A 7 -5.64 11.78 5.60
N PHE A 8 -5.75 12.02 6.90
CA PHE A 8 -5.00 13.07 7.57
C PHE A 8 -3.54 12.66 7.74
N SER A 9 -2.62 13.51 7.26
CA SER A 9 -1.20 13.45 7.59
C SER A 9 -0.69 14.85 7.91
N LEU A 10 0.11 14.97 8.97
CA LEU A 10 0.80 16.19 9.32
C LEU A 10 2.30 15.91 9.47
N THR A 11 3.11 16.64 8.71
CA THR A 11 4.56 16.64 8.87
C THR A 11 4.94 17.57 10.02
N VAL A 12 5.63 17.01 11.00
CA VAL A 12 6.11 17.67 12.21
C VAL A 12 7.35 18.48 11.87
N GLU A 13 7.28 19.79 12.09
CA GLU A 13 8.43 20.69 11.95
C GLU A 13 9.15 20.87 13.29
N GLU A 14 8.40 21.09 14.36
CA GLU A 14 8.94 21.35 15.71
C GLU A 14 8.07 20.70 16.79
N VAL A 15 8.69 20.25 17.88
CA VAL A 15 8.01 19.65 19.04
C VAL A 15 8.51 20.26 20.34
N TYR A 16 7.57 20.63 21.22
CA TYR A 16 7.85 21.16 22.56
C TYR A 16 7.12 20.34 23.62
N LYS A 17 7.73 20.18 24.78
CA LYS A 17 7.08 19.59 25.96
C LYS A 17 6.66 20.69 26.93
N ILE A 18 5.42 20.64 27.40
CA ILE A 18 4.94 21.56 28.43
C ILE A 18 5.45 21.06 29.79
N ALA A 19 6.28 21.84 30.48
CA ALA A 19 6.99 21.41 31.69
C ALA A 19 6.08 20.90 32.83
N ALA A 20 4.84 21.40 32.92
CA ALA A 20 3.87 21.05 33.95
C ALA A 20 2.80 20.03 33.51
N SER A 21 2.89 19.47 32.30
CA SER A 21 1.91 18.48 31.80
C SER A 21 2.58 17.34 31.02
N LEU A 22 1.82 16.28 30.75
CA LEU A 22 2.24 15.21 29.85
C LEU A 22 2.03 15.56 28.37
N ASN A 23 1.63 16.79 28.06
CA ASN A 23 1.26 17.18 26.71
C ASN A 23 2.47 17.59 25.87
N LEU A 24 2.38 17.29 24.58
CA LEU A 24 3.31 17.73 23.54
C LEU A 24 2.64 18.82 22.70
N ILE A 25 3.37 19.89 22.42
CA ILE A 25 3.00 20.89 21.42
C ILE A 25 3.76 20.55 20.16
N VAL A 26 3.03 20.30 19.07
CA VAL A 26 3.58 19.97 17.77
C VAL A 26 3.25 21.10 16.80
N ILE A 27 4.27 21.67 16.16
CA ILE A 27 4.11 22.60 15.04
C ILE A 27 4.36 21.82 13.76
N GLY A 28 3.46 21.93 12.79
CA GLY A 28 3.60 21.20 11.54
C GLY A 28 2.65 21.66 10.44
N GLN A 29 2.87 21.12 9.26
CA GLN A 29 2.05 21.36 8.08
C GLN A 29 1.18 20.13 7.80
N ILE A 30 -0.11 20.34 7.61
CA ILE A 30 -1.01 19.27 7.18
C ILE A 30 -0.78 19.01 5.70
N ASP A 31 -0.22 17.85 5.35
CA ASP A 31 0.02 17.48 3.96
C ASP A 31 -1.28 17.00 3.31
N SER A 32 -2.09 16.25 4.03
CA SER A 32 -3.35 15.68 3.51
C SER A 32 -4.44 15.57 4.58
N GLY A 33 -5.71 15.50 4.17
CA GLY A 33 -6.88 15.29 5.05
C GLY A 33 -7.26 16.46 5.97
N GLN A 34 -8.00 16.14 7.04
CA GLN A 34 -8.49 17.09 8.07
C GLN A 34 -8.40 16.45 9.46
N ILE A 35 -8.11 17.27 10.46
CA ILE A 35 -8.09 16.93 11.88
C ILE A 35 -9.01 17.86 12.67
N ASN A 36 -9.71 17.33 13.66
CA ASN A 36 -10.55 18.06 14.59
C ASN A 36 -10.01 17.92 16.03
N VAL A 37 -10.30 18.90 16.87
CA VAL A 37 -10.09 18.78 18.32
C VAL A 37 -10.91 17.59 18.84
N GLY A 38 -10.28 16.76 19.69
CA GLY A 38 -10.84 15.55 20.26
C GLY A 38 -10.51 14.27 19.50
N GLU A 39 -9.96 14.38 18.29
CA GLU A 39 -9.50 13.23 17.51
C GLU A 39 -8.14 12.75 18.00
N GLU A 40 -7.83 11.49 17.74
CA GLU A 40 -6.57 10.89 18.14
C GLU A 40 -5.63 10.82 16.94
N VAL A 41 -4.35 11.10 17.16
CA VAL A 41 -3.26 10.95 16.20
C VAL A 41 -2.19 10.01 16.74
N TYR A 42 -1.34 9.48 15.89
CA TYR A 42 -0.19 8.67 16.27
C TYR A 42 0.99 8.97 15.34
N CYS A 43 2.21 8.80 15.86
CA CYS A 43 3.44 8.80 15.06
C CYS A 43 3.82 7.37 14.67
N TYR A 44 4.33 7.16 13.45
CA TYR A 44 4.78 5.87 12.95
C TYR A 44 6.31 5.75 13.06
N ARG A 45 6.85 5.80 14.29
CA ARG A 45 8.21 5.35 14.57
C ARG A 45 8.12 4.08 15.41
N SER A 46 8.82 3.05 14.96
CA SER A 46 8.79 1.69 15.47
C SER A 46 8.94 1.60 17.00
N THR A 47 7.99 0.95 17.67
CA THR A 47 8.20 -0.12 18.68
C THR A 47 6.84 -0.59 19.21
N ALA A 48 6.49 -1.85 18.93
CA ALA A 48 5.48 -2.73 19.54
C ALA A 48 4.01 -2.25 19.79
N ASP A 49 3.75 -0.99 20.14
CA ASP A 49 2.42 -0.43 20.45
C ASP A 49 2.28 1.01 19.91
N LYS A 50 1.28 1.27 19.06
CA LYS A 50 0.97 2.65 18.63
C LYS A 50 0.49 3.48 19.82
N LYS A 51 1.24 4.49 20.21
CA LYS A 51 0.76 5.49 21.18
C LYS A 51 -0.17 6.49 20.50
N TYR A 52 -1.46 6.35 20.79
CA TYR A 52 -2.46 7.31 20.36
C TYR A 52 -2.47 8.52 21.28
N MET A 53 -2.40 9.71 20.68
CA MET A 53 -2.38 11.00 21.32
C MET A 53 -3.63 11.77 20.92
N LYS A 54 -4.40 12.22 21.90
CA LYS A 54 -5.59 13.03 21.67
C LYS A 54 -5.19 14.46 21.34
N VAL A 55 -5.73 14.99 20.25
CA VAL A 55 -5.63 16.41 19.90
C VAL A 55 -6.55 17.19 20.83
N THR A 56 -5.98 17.94 21.77
CA THR A 56 -6.74 18.71 22.76
C THR A 56 -6.95 20.16 22.33
N GLU A 57 -6.05 20.68 21.50
CA GLU A 57 -6.13 22.02 20.94
C GLU A 57 -5.50 22.05 19.55
N ILE A 58 -6.08 22.84 18.65
CA ILE A 58 -5.48 23.19 17.36
C ILE A 58 -5.44 24.71 17.29
N LYS A 59 -4.27 25.29 17.00
CA LYS A 59 -4.12 26.71 16.67
C LYS A 59 -3.67 26.88 15.23
N ARG A 60 -4.33 27.78 14.51
CA ARG A 60 -3.95 28.19 13.16
C ARG A 60 -3.81 29.71 13.15
N LYS A 61 -2.63 30.21 12.77
CA LYS A 61 -2.30 31.66 12.83
C LYS A 61 -2.55 32.30 14.20
N GLY A 62 -2.21 31.57 15.28
CA GLY A 62 -2.35 32.04 16.66
C GLY A 62 -3.74 31.93 17.27
N LEU A 63 -4.77 31.58 16.48
CA LEU A 63 -6.16 31.43 16.94
C LEU A 63 -6.50 29.96 17.17
N SER A 64 -7.16 29.64 18.29
CA SER A 64 -7.68 28.30 18.55
C SER A 64 -8.86 28.01 17.60
N VAL A 65 -8.78 26.87 16.91
CA VAL A 65 -9.78 26.41 15.94
C VAL A 65 -10.24 25.00 16.31
N SER A 66 -11.50 24.66 15.99
CA SER A 66 -12.02 23.31 16.24
C SER A 66 -11.51 22.27 15.24
N TRP A 67 -10.95 22.71 14.11
CA TRP A 67 -10.45 21.84 13.05
C TRP A 67 -9.40 22.53 12.14
N ALA A 68 -8.62 21.74 11.42
CA ALA A 68 -7.67 22.18 10.40
C ALA A 68 -7.50 21.14 9.28
N GLN A 69 -7.07 21.55 8.09
CA GLN A 69 -7.03 20.72 6.89
C GLN A 69 -5.74 20.87 6.07
N SER A 70 -5.59 20.02 5.05
CA SER A 70 -4.47 20.05 4.10
C SER A 70 -4.14 21.46 3.59
N GLY A 71 -2.86 21.81 3.72
CA GLY A 71 -2.29 23.11 3.44
C GLY A 71 -2.22 24.04 4.66
N ASP A 72 -2.89 23.73 5.76
CA ASP A 72 -2.78 24.52 6.99
C ASP A 72 -1.46 24.21 7.70
N LYS A 73 -0.76 25.27 8.09
CA LYS A 73 0.29 25.23 9.11
C LYS A 73 -0.34 25.47 10.47
N ILE A 74 -0.19 24.52 11.38
CA ILE A 74 -0.88 24.50 12.66
C ILE A 74 0.06 24.19 13.81
N ILE A 75 -0.39 24.57 15.00
CA ILE A 75 0.14 24.12 16.28
C ILE A 75 -0.92 23.21 16.88
N ILE A 76 -0.60 21.96 17.19
CA ILE A 76 -1.51 21.05 17.88
C ILE A 76 -0.96 20.70 19.26
N CYS A 77 -1.86 20.70 20.26
CA CYS A 77 -1.57 20.18 21.58
C CYS A 77 -2.04 18.72 21.63
N LEU A 78 -1.12 17.83 22.00
CA LEU A 78 -1.30 16.40 22.04
C LEU A 78 -1.23 15.92 23.48
N GLU A 79 -2.25 15.20 23.92
CA GLU A 79 -2.33 14.58 25.24
C GLU A 79 -2.32 13.06 25.10
N GLY A 80 -1.60 12.35 25.96
CA GLY A 80 -1.52 10.89 25.94
C GLY A 80 -0.95 10.35 27.23
N SER A 81 -1.32 9.12 27.58
CA SER A 81 -0.75 8.41 28.73
C SER A 81 0.72 8.04 28.46
N ASN A 82 1.63 8.42 29.36
CA ASN A 82 3.07 8.11 29.29
C ASN A 82 3.79 8.67 28.04
N LEU A 83 3.45 9.89 27.61
CA LEU A 83 4.19 10.59 26.56
C LEU A 83 5.60 11.01 27.02
N THR A 84 6.62 10.53 26.34
CA THR A 84 8.03 10.91 26.49
C THR A 84 8.47 11.79 25.32
N LYS A 85 9.67 12.38 25.43
CA LYS A 85 10.25 13.20 24.35
C LYS A 85 10.66 12.37 23.11
N GLU A 86 10.56 11.05 23.19
CA GLU A 86 10.94 10.12 22.12
C GLU A 86 9.73 9.71 21.25
N ASP A 87 8.51 10.11 21.63
CA ASP A 87 7.29 9.67 20.93
C ASP A 87 6.96 10.49 19.66
N VAL A 88 7.45 11.73 19.56
CA VAL A 88 7.30 12.60 18.38
C VAL A 88 8.54 13.48 18.23
N HIS A 89 9.11 13.51 17.03
CA HIS A 89 10.30 14.28 16.68
C HIS A 89 10.09 15.15 15.43
N ASN A 90 11.00 16.10 15.23
CA ASN A 90 11.06 16.87 13.98
C ASN A 90 11.25 15.92 12.78
N GLY A 91 10.46 16.15 11.73
CA GLY A 91 10.40 15.32 10.53
C GLY A 91 9.37 14.19 10.59
N ASP A 92 8.74 13.95 11.74
CA ASP A 92 7.72 12.90 11.85
C ASP A 92 6.46 13.18 11.08
N ILE A 93 5.73 12.11 10.76
CA ILE A 93 4.39 12.22 10.19
C ILE A 93 3.38 11.70 11.21
N LEU A 94 2.49 12.60 11.63
CA LEU A 94 1.35 12.26 12.46
C LEU A 94 0.17 11.86 11.59
N PHE A 95 -0.44 10.72 11.93
CA PHE A 95 -1.62 10.19 11.27
C PHE A 95 -2.80 10.19 12.22
N LYS A 96 -4.00 10.42 11.70
CA LYS A 96 -5.23 10.35 12.48
C LYS A 96 -5.64 8.89 12.70
N ARG A 97 -5.99 8.54 13.94
CA ARG A 97 -6.62 7.26 14.30
C ARG A 97 -7.96 7.15 13.59
N GLN A 98 -8.13 6.08 12.83
CA GLN A 98 -9.44 5.72 12.27
C GLN A 98 -10.21 4.93 13.33
N LYS A 99 -11.21 5.56 13.97
CA LYS A 99 -12.22 4.84 14.74
C LYS A 99 -13.24 4.29 13.75
N TRP A 100 -13.30 2.97 13.64
CA TRP A 100 -14.27 2.27 12.81
C TRP A 100 -15.62 2.29 13.51
N ASP A 101 -16.67 2.75 12.82
CA ASP A 101 -18.03 2.75 13.34
C ASP A 101 -18.53 1.28 13.37
N GLU A 102 -18.52 0.65 14.55
CA GLU A 102 -18.78 -0.80 14.73
C GLU A 102 -20.19 -1.24 14.29
N LYS A 103 -21.10 -0.30 14.01
CA LYS A 103 -22.52 -0.57 13.78
C LYS A 103 -22.94 -0.72 12.31
N GLN A 104 -22.04 -0.64 11.33
CA GLN A 104 -22.43 -0.84 9.94
C GLN A 104 -21.48 -1.73 9.12
N LYS A 105 -22.11 -2.76 8.54
CA LYS A 105 -21.77 -3.54 7.34
C LYS A 105 -20.89 -4.77 7.53
N VAL A 106 -21.41 -5.88 6.98
CA VAL A 106 -20.66 -7.03 6.49
C VAL A 106 -19.42 -6.49 5.77
N GLU A 107 -18.23 -6.81 6.27
CA GLU A 107 -16.98 -6.44 5.62
C GLU A 107 -16.95 -7.11 4.24
N GLU A 108 -17.17 -6.34 3.18
CA GLU A 108 -16.98 -6.85 1.83
C GLU A 108 -15.53 -7.32 1.72
N THR A 109 -15.37 -8.63 1.56
CA THR A 109 -14.07 -9.27 1.40
C THR A 109 -13.81 -9.43 -0.08
N VAL A 110 -12.63 -9.01 -0.54
CA VAL A 110 -12.17 -9.23 -1.91
C VAL A 110 -11.13 -10.34 -1.85
N GLU A 111 -11.48 -11.50 -2.37
CA GLU A 111 -10.57 -12.65 -2.46
C GLU A 111 -9.90 -12.66 -3.84
N LEU A 112 -8.56 -12.68 -3.85
CA LEU A 112 -7.74 -12.78 -5.03
C LEU A 112 -6.94 -14.08 -5.01
N LEU A 113 -7.01 -14.83 -6.10
CA LEU A 113 -6.13 -15.97 -6.32
C LEU A 113 -4.79 -15.48 -6.87
N VAL A 114 -3.69 -15.69 -6.14
CA VAL A 114 -2.35 -15.29 -6.60
C VAL A 114 -1.69 -16.47 -7.29
N VAL A 115 -1.38 -16.29 -8.58
CA VAL A 115 -0.84 -17.35 -9.45
C VAL A 115 0.41 -16.84 -10.14
N ALA A 116 1.44 -17.68 -10.23
CA ALA A 116 2.68 -17.33 -10.90
C ALA A 116 3.36 -18.58 -11.48
N PRO A 117 4.05 -18.47 -12.63
CA PRO A 117 5.05 -19.45 -13.02
C PRO A 117 6.29 -19.37 -12.11
N MET A 118 7.09 -20.43 -12.11
CA MET A 118 8.27 -20.56 -11.25
C MET A 118 9.19 -19.34 -11.35
N SER A 119 9.74 -18.87 -10.22
CA SER A 119 10.74 -17.79 -10.16
C SER A 119 10.29 -16.41 -10.67
N SER A 120 8.97 -16.19 -10.84
CA SER A 120 8.40 -14.88 -11.24
C SER A 120 8.37 -13.85 -10.10
N GLY A 121 8.72 -14.26 -8.87
CA GLY A 121 8.77 -13.37 -7.70
C GLY A 121 7.41 -13.20 -6.99
N LYS A 122 6.56 -14.23 -7.00
CA LYS A 122 5.26 -14.27 -6.30
C LYS A 122 5.37 -13.85 -4.83
N SER A 123 6.23 -14.51 -4.06
CA SER A 123 6.47 -14.19 -2.65
C SER A 123 6.97 -12.76 -2.48
N THR A 124 7.87 -12.29 -3.35
CA THR A 124 8.37 -10.91 -3.35
C THR A 124 7.25 -9.89 -3.58
N VAL A 125 6.34 -10.14 -4.53
CA VAL A 125 5.18 -9.26 -4.77
C VAL A 125 4.24 -9.24 -3.57
N ILE A 126 3.95 -10.40 -2.98
CA ILE A 126 3.10 -10.48 -1.78
C ILE A 126 3.75 -9.71 -0.62
N ASN A 127 5.04 -9.93 -0.36
CA ASN A 127 5.79 -9.21 0.66
C ASN A 127 5.80 -7.70 0.39
N ALA A 128 5.97 -7.28 -0.87
CA ALA A 128 5.91 -5.87 -1.26
C ALA A 128 4.51 -5.25 -1.10
N ILE A 129 3.44 -6.02 -1.30
CA ILE A 129 2.05 -5.61 -1.05
C ILE A 129 1.83 -5.40 0.45
N LEU A 130 2.29 -6.35 1.27
CA LEU A 130 2.20 -6.28 2.74
C LEU A 130 3.11 -5.19 3.32
N GLY A 131 4.24 -4.93 2.68
CA GLY A 131 5.30 -4.04 3.15
C GLY A 131 6.23 -4.67 4.18
N MET A 132 6.27 -6.00 4.28
CA MET A 132 7.11 -6.74 5.22
C MET A 132 7.59 -8.06 4.61
N ASN A 133 8.69 -8.60 5.11
CA ASN A 133 9.25 -9.87 4.62
C ASN A 133 8.69 -11.07 5.41
N ILE A 134 7.47 -11.49 5.11
CA ILE A 134 6.79 -12.57 5.85
C ILE A 134 6.86 -13.91 5.13
N LEU A 135 6.72 -13.94 3.80
CA LEU A 135 6.89 -15.16 3.04
C LEU A 135 8.38 -15.36 2.71
N PRO A 136 8.95 -16.56 2.90
CA PRO A 136 10.32 -16.83 2.49
C PRO A 136 10.48 -16.56 0.98
N SER A 137 11.52 -15.78 0.64
CA SER A 137 11.87 -15.42 -0.75
C SER A 137 12.84 -16.43 -1.39
N SER A 138 13.28 -17.45 -0.65
CA SER A 138 14.21 -18.47 -1.14
C SER A 138 13.51 -19.40 -2.16
N ASN A 139 14.21 -19.71 -3.25
CA ASN A 139 13.76 -20.67 -4.27
C ASN A 139 13.58 -22.12 -3.72
N PHE A 140 13.91 -22.35 -2.45
CA PHE A 140 13.87 -23.66 -1.78
C PHE A 140 12.63 -23.88 -0.91
N ALA A 141 11.85 -22.84 -0.59
CA ALA A 141 10.64 -22.99 0.21
C ALA A 141 9.47 -23.51 -0.64
N CYS A 142 9.49 -24.82 -0.86
CA CYS A 142 8.45 -25.63 -1.49
C CYS A 142 7.12 -25.51 -0.73
N THR A 143 6.26 -24.58 -1.13
CA THR A 143 4.91 -24.47 -0.57
C THR A 143 4.08 -25.69 -0.96
N ALA A 144 3.99 -26.71 -0.10
CA ALA A 144 3.00 -27.79 -0.18
C ALA A 144 1.61 -27.34 0.33
N HIS A 145 1.56 -26.17 0.96
CA HIS A 145 0.43 -25.66 1.74
C HIS A 145 -0.27 -24.49 1.06
N LYS A 146 -1.59 -24.41 1.22
CA LYS A 146 -2.40 -23.26 0.78
C LYS A 146 -2.19 -22.11 1.77
N TYR A 147 -1.67 -20.98 1.31
CA TYR A 147 -1.54 -19.78 2.12
C TYR A 147 -2.75 -18.87 1.88
N LYS A 148 -3.40 -18.43 2.96
CA LYS A 148 -4.46 -17.42 2.92
C LYS A 148 -3.99 -16.21 3.68
N ILE A 149 -3.67 -15.15 2.95
CA ILE A 149 -3.10 -13.93 3.51
C ILE A 149 -4.19 -12.86 3.50
N THR A 150 -4.72 -12.56 4.67
CA THR A 150 -5.76 -11.57 4.88
C THR A 150 -5.13 -10.25 5.28
N ILE A 151 -5.28 -9.25 4.42
CA ILE A 151 -4.91 -7.87 4.70
C ILE A 151 -6.08 -7.22 5.42
N ASN A 152 -5.89 -6.94 6.71
CA ASN A 152 -6.89 -6.34 7.58
C ASN A 152 -6.26 -5.21 8.40
N ASP A 153 -6.50 -3.97 7.99
CA ASP A 153 -6.00 -2.76 8.67
C ASP A 153 -6.61 -2.55 10.08
N LYS A 154 -7.62 -3.35 10.48
CA LYS A 154 -8.11 -3.35 11.87
C LYS A 154 -7.17 -4.07 12.82
N ASN A 155 -6.32 -4.97 12.31
CA ASN A 155 -5.33 -5.65 13.14
C ASN A 155 -4.12 -4.75 13.34
N GLU A 156 -3.65 -4.65 14.57
CA GLU A 156 -2.48 -3.82 14.89
C GLU A 156 -1.16 -4.58 14.68
N GLN A 157 -1.21 -5.91 14.65
CA GLN A 157 -0.08 -6.81 14.52
C GLN A 157 -0.36 -7.91 13.49
N VAL A 158 0.70 -8.59 13.07
CA VAL A 158 0.62 -9.80 12.25
C VAL A 158 0.18 -10.96 13.13
N GLU A 159 -0.89 -11.63 12.74
CA GLU A 159 -1.31 -12.89 13.35
C GLU A 159 -1.13 -14.04 12.35
N VAL A 160 -0.53 -15.14 12.80
CA VAL A 160 -0.44 -16.38 12.01
C VAL A 160 -1.22 -17.47 12.71
N SER A 161 -1.99 -18.23 11.94
CA SER A 161 -2.68 -19.42 12.41
C SER A 161 -2.59 -20.53 11.38
N VAL A 162 -2.51 -21.76 11.87
CA VAL A 162 -2.35 -22.95 11.03
C VAL A 162 -3.56 -23.85 11.21
N ARG A 163 -4.09 -24.36 10.09
CA ARG A 163 -5.11 -25.41 10.12
C ARG A 163 -4.44 -26.76 10.28
N VAL A 164 -4.62 -27.35 11.46
CA VAL A 164 -4.14 -28.71 11.78
C VAL A 164 -5.09 -29.77 11.21
N ARG A 165 -4.61 -31.03 11.09
CA ARG A 165 -5.34 -32.16 10.47
C ARG A 165 -6.73 -32.45 11.02
N ASN A 166 -7.01 -32.09 12.28
CA ASN A 166 -8.34 -32.22 12.91
C ASN A 166 -9.34 -31.12 12.49
N GLY A 167 -8.93 -30.19 11.62
CA GLY A 167 -9.73 -29.08 11.11
C GLY A 167 -9.73 -27.82 11.99
N LYS A 168 -9.09 -27.84 13.16
CA LYS A 168 -8.98 -26.67 14.04
C LYS A 168 -7.92 -25.69 13.54
N MET A 169 -8.16 -24.41 13.82
CA MET A 169 -7.17 -23.34 13.64
C MET A 169 -6.43 -23.15 14.95
N GLU A 170 -5.11 -23.25 14.92
CA GLU A 170 -4.23 -22.98 16.07
C GLU A 170 -3.41 -21.73 15.78
N LYS A 171 -3.39 -20.77 16.72
CA LYS A 171 -2.56 -19.56 16.61
C LYS A 171 -1.10 -19.93 16.81
N VAL A 172 -0.23 -19.39 15.98
CA VAL A 172 1.23 -19.49 16.10
C VAL A 172 1.73 -18.29 16.89
N THR A 173 2.44 -18.55 17.98
CA THR A 173 3.17 -17.55 18.77
C THR A 173 4.58 -17.35 18.20
N ASP A 174 5.13 -16.14 18.27
CA ASP A 174 6.47 -15.77 17.78
C ASP A 174 6.70 -16.04 16.29
N VAL A 175 5.97 -15.31 15.46
CA VAL A 175 6.06 -15.42 13.99
C VAL A 175 7.36 -14.79 13.48
N ASN A 176 8.27 -15.63 12.98
CA ASN A 176 9.44 -15.20 12.22
C ASN A 176 9.68 -16.15 11.01
N GLY A 177 10.65 -15.81 10.16
CA GLY A 177 10.99 -16.61 8.97
C GLY A 177 11.30 -18.08 9.29
N GLU A 178 12.08 -18.33 10.34
CA GLU A 178 12.43 -19.69 10.78
C GLU A 178 11.22 -20.51 11.24
N THR A 179 10.25 -19.87 11.89
CA THR A 179 9.02 -20.53 12.35
C THR A 179 8.14 -20.92 11.17
N LEU A 180 8.04 -20.06 10.15
CA LEU A 180 7.32 -20.37 8.92
C LEU A 180 8.03 -21.44 8.08
N GLU A 181 9.36 -21.47 8.07
CA GLU A 181 10.13 -22.56 7.46
C GLU A 181 9.85 -23.91 8.14
N LYS A 182 9.86 -23.96 9.47
CA LYS A 182 9.50 -25.18 10.23
C LYS A 182 8.07 -25.64 9.96
N ILE A 183 7.12 -24.71 9.87
CA ILE A 183 5.72 -25.02 9.51
C ILE A 183 5.62 -25.54 8.07
N ASN A 184 6.45 -25.02 7.15
CA ASN A 184 6.47 -25.49 5.77
C ASN A 184 7.02 -26.92 5.62
N GLU A 185 7.95 -27.32 6.50
CA GLU A 185 8.49 -28.68 6.54
C GLU A 185 7.53 -29.70 7.17
N ASP A 186 6.52 -29.23 7.90
CA ASP A 186 5.56 -30.08 8.59
C ASP A 186 4.43 -30.58 7.66
N GLU A 187 4.35 -31.89 7.43
CA GLU A 187 3.28 -32.56 6.66
C GLU A 187 1.87 -32.44 7.31
N ILE A 188 1.78 -31.91 8.54
CA ILE A 188 0.54 -31.87 9.34
C ILE A 188 -0.35 -30.66 8.98
N SER A 189 0.22 -29.57 8.44
CA SER A 189 -0.55 -28.38 8.10
C SER A 189 -1.26 -28.52 6.75
N LYS A 190 -2.47 -27.96 6.60
CA LYS A 190 -3.19 -27.94 5.31
C LYS A 190 -3.38 -26.54 4.74
N GLU A 191 -3.44 -25.55 5.63
CA GLU A 191 -3.71 -24.17 5.30
C GLU A 191 -3.04 -23.27 6.34
N ILE A 192 -2.31 -22.27 5.87
CA ILE A 192 -1.64 -21.28 6.72
C ILE A 192 -2.34 -19.95 6.50
N ASN A 193 -2.95 -19.43 7.56
CA ASN A 193 -3.66 -18.16 7.56
C ASN A 193 -2.75 -17.11 8.18
N ILE A 194 -2.43 -16.08 7.40
CA ILE A 194 -1.68 -14.92 7.84
C ILE A 194 -2.64 -13.74 7.79
N GLU A 195 -2.90 -13.09 8.92
CA GLU A 195 -3.67 -11.86 8.95
C GLU A 195 -2.78 -10.70 9.35
N ALA A 196 -2.67 -9.69 8.51
CA ALA A 196 -1.72 -8.60 8.70
C ALA A 196 -2.31 -7.24 8.28
N PRO A 197 -1.94 -6.14 8.93
CA PRO A 197 -2.24 -4.81 8.42
C PRO A 197 -1.49 -4.55 7.11
N SER A 198 -2.01 -3.64 6.28
CA SER A 198 -1.25 -3.14 5.15
C SER A 198 -0.27 -2.05 5.62
N TYR A 199 1.02 -2.38 5.64
CA TYR A 199 2.07 -1.34 5.66
C TYR A 199 2.22 -0.69 4.27
N GLY A 200 1.48 -1.25 3.29
CA GLY A 200 1.46 -0.92 1.88
C GLY A 200 0.79 0.40 1.45
N ARG A 201 0.16 1.17 2.35
CA ARG A 201 -0.85 2.20 1.98
C ARG A 201 -2.03 1.62 1.18
N LEU A 202 -2.45 0.38 1.42
CA LEU A 202 -3.73 -0.08 0.88
C LEU A 202 -4.81 0.53 1.75
N ALA A 203 -5.41 1.62 1.30
CA ALA A 203 -6.46 2.27 2.06
C ALA A 203 -7.75 1.45 1.95
N GLN A 204 -7.94 0.43 2.78
CA GLN A 204 -9.08 -0.46 2.58
C GLN A 204 -10.27 -0.07 3.45
N THR A 205 -11.43 0.08 2.82
CA THR A 205 -12.75 -0.04 3.47
C THR A 205 -13.25 -1.49 3.50
N ARG A 206 -12.41 -2.44 3.07
CA ARG A 206 -12.69 -3.84 2.78
C ARG A 206 -11.56 -4.72 3.32
N LYS A 207 -11.77 -6.04 3.40
CA LYS A 207 -10.68 -7.00 3.64
C LYS A 207 -10.19 -7.52 2.30
N ILE A 208 -8.88 -7.54 2.07
CA ILE A 208 -8.29 -8.21 0.89
C ILE A 208 -7.72 -9.55 1.34
N VAL A 209 -8.07 -10.62 0.66
CA VAL A 209 -7.56 -11.96 0.93
C VAL A 209 -6.77 -12.41 -0.30
N LEU A 210 -5.48 -12.65 -0.13
CA LEU A 210 -4.63 -13.25 -1.14
C LEU A 210 -4.55 -14.75 -0.86
N ILE A 211 -5.09 -15.54 -1.78
CA ILE A 211 -4.94 -17.00 -1.76
C ILE A 211 -3.68 -17.30 -2.56
N ASP A 212 -2.59 -17.51 -1.85
CA ASP A 212 -1.31 -17.83 -2.46
C ASP A 212 -1.27 -19.31 -2.83
N THR A 213 -1.25 -19.59 -4.13
CA THR A 213 -1.13 -20.96 -4.60
C THR A 213 0.31 -21.43 -4.40
N PRO A 214 0.54 -22.64 -3.87
CA PRO A 214 1.77 -23.37 -4.03
C PRO A 214 2.48 -23.06 -5.35
N GLY A 215 3.75 -22.66 -5.29
CA GLY A 215 4.56 -22.47 -6.48
C GLY A 215 4.39 -23.69 -7.38
N ALA A 216 3.88 -23.46 -8.58
CA ALA A 216 3.76 -24.45 -9.61
C ALA A 216 5.16 -24.93 -10.00
N ASN A 217 5.75 -25.82 -9.19
CA ASN A 217 6.82 -26.73 -9.60
C ASN A 217 6.19 -27.73 -10.57
N TYR A 218 5.64 -27.21 -11.68
CA TYR A 218 5.00 -28.00 -12.70
C TYR A 218 6.04 -29.01 -13.16
N SER A 219 7.23 -28.62 -13.61
CA SER A 219 8.19 -29.56 -14.17
C SER A 219 8.74 -30.67 -13.24
N GLY A 220 8.64 -30.59 -11.90
CA GLY A 220 9.40 -31.47 -11.00
C GLY A 220 8.62 -32.44 -10.10
N ASN A 221 7.40 -32.13 -9.65
CA ASN A 221 6.70 -32.95 -8.64
C ASN A 221 5.19 -33.03 -8.92
N SER A 222 4.67 -34.25 -9.13
CA SER A 222 3.27 -34.48 -9.54
C SER A 222 2.25 -34.13 -8.47
N SER A 223 2.63 -34.19 -7.19
CA SER A 223 1.77 -33.83 -6.05
C SER A 223 1.45 -32.34 -5.99
N HIS A 224 2.44 -31.45 -6.19
CA HIS A 224 2.24 -30.00 -6.16
C HIS A 224 1.34 -29.49 -7.31
N ARG A 225 1.43 -30.13 -8.49
CA ARG A 225 0.51 -29.82 -9.61
C ARG A 225 -0.94 -30.08 -9.24
N ALA A 226 -1.23 -31.22 -8.63
CA ALA A 226 -2.60 -31.60 -8.28
C ALA A 226 -3.23 -30.62 -7.27
N VAL A 227 -2.47 -30.17 -6.27
CA VAL A 227 -2.91 -29.17 -5.29
C VAL A 227 -3.20 -27.83 -5.98
N THR A 228 -2.28 -27.37 -6.82
CA THR A 228 -2.45 -26.11 -7.57
C THR A 228 -3.68 -26.15 -8.47
N ASP A 229 -3.88 -27.29 -9.16
CA ASP A 229 -5.01 -27.49 -10.06
C ASP A 229 -6.36 -27.53 -9.33
N SER A 230 -6.40 -28.18 -8.15
CA SER A 230 -7.58 -28.17 -7.27
C SER A 230 -7.89 -26.76 -6.79
N ILE A 231 -6.90 -26.02 -6.28
CA ILE A 231 -7.10 -24.64 -5.81
C ILE A 231 -7.63 -23.75 -6.95
N ILE A 232 -7.02 -23.80 -8.14
CA ILE A 232 -7.49 -23.01 -9.30
C ILE A 232 -8.92 -23.41 -9.70
N SER A 233 -9.22 -24.71 -9.75
CA SER A 233 -10.52 -25.19 -10.23
C SER A 233 -11.67 -24.92 -9.25
N GLU A 234 -11.37 -24.88 -7.95
CA GLU A 234 -12.33 -24.66 -6.87
C GLU A 234 -12.44 -23.18 -6.47
N PHE A 235 -11.56 -22.32 -6.96
CA PHE A 235 -11.58 -20.90 -6.62
C PHE A 235 -12.85 -20.21 -7.13
N SER A 236 -13.55 -19.53 -6.23
CA SER A 236 -14.81 -18.82 -6.51
C SER A 236 -14.78 -17.36 -6.05
N GLY A 237 -13.58 -16.81 -5.81
CA GLY A 237 -13.38 -15.43 -5.36
C GLY A 237 -13.58 -14.39 -6.47
N ASN A 238 -13.03 -13.19 -6.24
CA ASN A 238 -13.35 -12.00 -7.03
C ASN A 238 -12.41 -11.80 -8.22
N ALA A 239 -11.12 -12.10 -8.05
CA ALA A 239 -10.13 -11.84 -9.08
C ALA A 239 -8.96 -12.82 -9.05
N VAL A 240 -8.20 -12.84 -10.13
CA VAL A 240 -6.90 -13.52 -10.22
C VAL A 240 -5.81 -12.47 -10.33
N LEU A 241 -4.84 -12.51 -9.41
CA LEU A 241 -3.59 -11.76 -9.50
C LEU A 241 -2.52 -12.67 -10.12
N TYR A 242 -2.28 -12.50 -11.41
CA TYR A 242 -1.30 -13.28 -12.15
C TYR A 242 0.05 -12.55 -12.19
N ILE A 243 1.10 -13.17 -11.65
CA ILE A 243 2.45 -12.59 -11.60
C ILE A 243 3.22 -13.05 -12.84
N LEU A 244 3.56 -12.11 -13.73
CA LEU A 244 4.42 -12.36 -14.89
C LEU A 244 5.83 -11.82 -14.65
N ASN A 245 6.84 -12.54 -15.10
CA ASN A 245 8.21 -12.02 -15.14
C ASN A 245 8.43 -11.24 -16.45
N ALA A 246 8.74 -9.94 -16.35
CA ALA A 246 8.96 -9.08 -17.52
C ALA A 246 10.09 -9.58 -18.43
N SER A 247 11.11 -10.25 -17.88
CA SER A 247 12.25 -10.73 -18.66
C SER A 247 12.06 -12.13 -19.25
N GLN A 248 10.97 -12.83 -18.90
CA GLN A 248 10.73 -14.23 -19.26
C GLN A 248 9.24 -14.43 -19.54
N ILE A 249 8.81 -14.07 -20.75
CA ILE A 249 7.41 -14.15 -21.16
C ILE A 249 7.20 -15.35 -22.08
N GLY A 250 6.08 -16.05 -21.90
CA GLY A 250 5.60 -17.03 -22.87
C GLY A 250 6.31 -18.38 -22.77
N THR A 251 6.73 -18.76 -21.57
CA THR A 251 7.23 -20.13 -21.35
C THR A 251 6.10 -21.15 -21.49
N GLU A 252 6.44 -22.42 -21.74
CA GLU A 252 5.42 -23.47 -21.81
C GLU A 252 4.61 -23.61 -20.50
N ASP A 253 5.27 -23.38 -19.37
CA ASP A 253 4.62 -23.45 -18.06
C ASP A 253 3.64 -22.28 -17.87
N ASP A 254 4.01 -21.07 -18.31
CA ASP A 254 3.12 -19.91 -18.34
C ASP A 254 1.86 -20.21 -19.15
N GLU A 255 2.01 -20.77 -20.37
CA GLU A 255 0.88 -21.03 -21.26
C GLU A 255 -0.06 -22.10 -20.67
N LYS A 256 0.49 -23.14 -20.03
CA LYS A 256 -0.30 -24.19 -19.36
C LYS A 256 -1.12 -23.60 -18.21
N ILE A 257 -0.53 -22.76 -17.37
CA ILE A 257 -1.22 -22.14 -16.24
C ILE A 257 -2.30 -21.16 -16.76
N LEU A 258 -1.96 -20.29 -17.71
CA LEU A 258 -2.92 -19.33 -18.27
C LEU A 258 -4.12 -20.00 -18.94
N LYS A 259 -3.95 -21.15 -19.60
CA LYS A 259 -5.08 -21.93 -20.13
C LYS A 259 -6.03 -22.41 -19.03
N LYS A 260 -5.53 -22.76 -17.85
CA LYS A 260 -6.36 -23.15 -16.70
C LYS A 260 -7.10 -21.95 -16.13
N ILE A 261 -6.40 -20.82 -15.98
CA ILE A 261 -7.02 -19.55 -15.57
C ILE A 261 -8.09 -19.12 -16.56
N LYS A 262 -7.85 -19.25 -17.88
CA LYS A 262 -8.88 -19.01 -18.90
C LYS A 262 -10.12 -19.87 -18.67
N GLY A 263 -9.95 -21.16 -18.35
CA GLY A 263 -11.07 -22.05 -18.01
C GLY A 263 -11.84 -21.62 -16.75
N LEU A 264 -11.15 -21.04 -15.77
CA LEU A 264 -11.76 -20.45 -14.58
C LEU A 264 -12.55 -19.16 -14.92
N LEU A 265 -11.96 -18.25 -15.70
CA LEU A 265 -12.61 -17.02 -16.19
C LEU A 265 -13.82 -17.32 -17.09
N ASP A 266 -13.81 -18.44 -17.80
CA ASP A 266 -14.96 -18.88 -18.59
C ASP A 266 -16.15 -19.33 -17.73
N LYS A 267 -15.88 -19.87 -16.54
CA LYS A 267 -16.92 -20.26 -15.57
C LYS A 267 -17.44 -19.07 -14.78
N ASN A 268 -16.61 -18.07 -14.51
CA ASN A 268 -16.98 -16.85 -13.79
C ASN A 268 -16.64 -15.61 -14.62
N LYS A 269 -17.61 -15.12 -15.38
CA LYS A 269 -17.44 -13.97 -16.30
C LYS A 269 -17.26 -12.62 -15.58
N ASP A 270 -17.63 -12.55 -14.30
CA ASP A 270 -17.42 -11.37 -13.46
C ASP A 270 -16.03 -11.35 -12.81
N MET A 271 -15.29 -12.46 -12.87
CA MET A 271 -13.95 -12.54 -12.31
C MET A 271 -12.97 -11.72 -13.14
N GLU A 272 -12.29 -10.78 -12.50
CA GLU A 272 -11.24 -9.99 -13.13
C GLU A 272 -9.90 -10.73 -13.10
N ILE A 273 -9.06 -10.53 -14.11
CA ILE A 273 -7.65 -10.94 -14.06
C ILE A 273 -6.75 -9.71 -14.17
N ILE A 274 -5.83 -9.61 -13.21
CA ILE A 274 -4.87 -8.53 -13.07
C ILE A 274 -3.48 -9.15 -13.21
N PHE A 275 -2.68 -8.66 -14.16
CA PHE A 275 -1.31 -9.10 -14.37
C PHE A 275 -0.34 -8.16 -13.66
N ALA A 276 0.34 -8.64 -12.62
CA ALA A 276 1.50 -7.97 -12.06
C ALA A 276 2.74 -8.32 -12.89
N LEU A 277 3.17 -7.42 -13.77
CA LEU A 277 4.36 -7.59 -14.60
C LEU A 277 5.60 -7.21 -13.79
N ASN A 278 6.08 -8.17 -13.01
CA ASN A 278 7.19 -8.02 -12.07
C ASN A 278 8.55 -8.00 -12.77
N LYS A 279 9.57 -7.45 -12.10
CA LYS A 279 10.94 -7.26 -12.62
C LYS A 279 10.99 -6.32 -13.83
N ALA A 280 10.05 -5.39 -13.94
CA ALA A 280 10.02 -4.39 -15.01
C ALA A 280 11.26 -3.47 -15.00
N ASP A 281 11.94 -3.35 -13.86
CA ASP A 281 13.22 -2.65 -13.70
C ASP A 281 14.39 -3.28 -14.45
N VAL A 282 14.33 -4.60 -14.73
CA VAL A 282 15.39 -5.35 -15.41
C VAL A 282 15.38 -5.12 -16.92
N ILE A 283 14.26 -4.65 -17.48
CA ILE A 283 14.12 -4.43 -18.93
C ILE A 283 15.08 -3.34 -19.39
N ASN A 284 15.91 -3.69 -20.37
CA ASN A 284 16.84 -2.77 -21.00
C ASN A 284 16.10 -1.86 -21.98
N ARG A 285 15.83 -0.63 -21.52
CA ARG A 285 15.07 0.38 -22.26
C ARG A 285 15.79 0.95 -23.47
N ASP A 286 17.13 0.85 -23.51
CA ASP A 286 17.91 1.27 -24.69
C ASP A 286 17.70 0.32 -25.88
N LYS A 287 17.24 -0.91 -25.62
CA LYS A 287 16.91 -1.89 -26.65
C LYS A 287 15.42 -1.91 -26.99
N GLU A 288 14.57 -1.94 -25.97
CA GLU A 288 13.12 -2.02 -26.14
C GLU A 288 12.41 -1.26 -25.01
N SER A 289 11.46 -0.39 -25.37
CA SER A 289 10.64 0.29 -24.37
C SER A 289 9.67 -0.70 -23.71
N LEU A 290 9.39 -0.49 -22.42
CA LEU A 290 8.44 -1.32 -21.68
C LEU A 290 7.04 -1.30 -22.29
N ASP A 291 6.63 -0.17 -22.89
CA ASP A 291 5.39 -0.07 -23.66
C ASP A 291 5.38 -1.01 -24.88
N THR A 292 6.50 -1.06 -25.62
CA THR A 292 6.64 -1.97 -26.77
C THR A 292 6.55 -3.42 -26.33
N LEU A 293 7.24 -3.80 -25.26
CA LEU A 293 7.17 -5.14 -24.68
C LEU A 293 5.73 -5.53 -24.33
N ILE A 294 5.02 -4.65 -23.62
CA ILE A 294 3.64 -4.88 -23.20
C ILE A 294 2.72 -5.02 -24.41
N ARG A 295 2.75 -4.08 -25.36
CA ARG A 295 1.80 -4.03 -26.48
C ARG A 295 2.08 -5.04 -27.57
N LYS A 296 3.35 -5.28 -27.90
CA LYS A 296 3.73 -6.10 -29.04
C LYS A 296 3.99 -7.55 -28.66
N GLN A 297 4.26 -7.84 -27.39
CA GLN A 297 4.58 -9.20 -26.95
C GLN A 297 3.55 -9.71 -25.93
N ILE A 298 3.36 -9.02 -24.80
CA ILE A 298 2.55 -9.53 -23.68
C ILE A 298 1.05 -9.54 -24.02
N VAL A 299 0.51 -8.43 -24.52
CA VAL A 299 -0.92 -8.31 -24.90
C VAL A 299 -1.30 -9.36 -25.97
N PRO A 300 -0.55 -9.51 -27.09
CA PRO A 300 -0.83 -10.55 -28.08
C PRO A 300 -0.72 -11.96 -27.50
N TYR A 301 0.24 -12.20 -26.61
CA TYR A 301 0.39 -13.49 -25.93
C TYR A 301 -0.84 -13.83 -25.09
N ILE A 302 -1.30 -12.91 -24.24
CA ILE A 302 -2.50 -13.09 -23.40
C ILE A 302 -3.76 -13.29 -24.27
N LYS A 303 -3.92 -12.46 -25.31
CA LYS A 303 -5.03 -12.57 -26.27
C LYS A 303 -5.00 -13.90 -27.04
N LYS A 304 -3.82 -14.42 -27.39
CA LYS A 304 -3.65 -15.74 -28.05
C LYS A 304 -4.12 -16.89 -27.16
N VAL A 305 -3.95 -16.80 -25.85
CA VAL A 305 -4.52 -17.78 -24.90
C VAL A 305 -6.06 -17.70 -24.87
N GLY A 306 -6.62 -16.58 -25.33
CA GLY A 306 -8.06 -16.34 -25.42
C GLY A 306 -8.62 -15.63 -24.20
N ILE A 307 -7.81 -14.81 -23.53
CA ILE A 307 -8.23 -13.90 -22.46
C ILE A 307 -8.37 -12.50 -23.09
N SER A 308 -9.57 -11.96 -23.10
CA SER A 308 -9.87 -10.68 -23.76
C SER A 308 -9.91 -9.48 -22.81
N ARG A 309 -10.30 -9.69 -21.55
CA ARG A 309 -10.45 -8.65 -20.54
C ARG A 309 -9.41 -8.83 -19.44
N PHE A 310 -8.49 -7.89 -19.32
CA PHE A 310 -7.39 -7.93 -18.36
C PHE A 310 -6.71 -6.57 -18.19
N SER A 311 -6.04 -6.39 -17.06
CA SER A 311 -5.16 -5.25 -16.81
C SER A 311 -3.73 -5.71 -16.53
N ILE A 312 -2.72 -4.91 -16.88
CA ILE A 312 -1.31 -5.17 -16.65
C ILE A 312 -0.72 -4.00 -15.85
N TYR A 313 -0.13 -4.31 -14.72
CA TYR A 313 0.55 -3.37 -13.83
C TYR A 313 2.04 -3.74 -13.76
N PRO A 314 2.90 -3.00 -14.47
CA PRO A 314 4.34 -3.17 -14.34
C PRO A 314 4.82 -2.77 -12.96
N CYS A 315 5.63 -3.64 -12.34
CA CYS A 315 6.13 -3.41 -11.01
C CYS A 315 7.57 -3.88 -10.84
N SER A 316 8.25 -3.28 -9.87
CA SER A 316 9.49 -3.79 -9.30
C SER A 316 9.21 -4.11 -7.84
N ALA A 317 8.80 -5.36 -7.58
CA ALA A 317 8.38 -5.76 -6.24
C ALA A 317 9.52 -5.66 -5.22
N GLU A 318 10.74 -6.01 -5.63
CA GLU A 318 11.91 -5.94 -4.76
C GLU A 318 12.24 -4.50 -4.37
N ALA A 319 12.28 -3.57 -5.34
CA ALA A 319 12.45 -2.15 -5.06
C ALA A 319 11.36 -1.62 -4.13
N ALA A 320 10.09 -1.94 -4.41
CA ALA A 320 8.96 -1.51 -3.59
C ALA A 320 9.06 -2.05 -2.15
N LEU A 321 9.43 -3.32 -1.96
CA LEU A 321 9.63 -3.92 -0.64
C LEU A 321 10.74 -3.19 0.12
N LEU A 322 11.90 -2.97 -0.51
CA LEU A 322 13.03 -2.27 0.12
C LEU A 322 12.67 -0.82 0.48
N PHE A 323 11.98 -0.09 -0.39
CA PHE A 323 11.54 1.27 -0.08
C PHE A 323 10.54 1.31 1.09
N ARG A 324 9.62 0.34 1.15
CA ARG A 324 8.67 0.25 2.28
C ARG A 324 9.38 -0.07 3.59
N ARG A 325 10.33 -1.00 3.58
CA ARG A 325 11.15 -1.34 4.74
C ARG A 325 11.98 -0.15 5.21
N ALA A 326 12.59 0.60 4.28
CA ALA A 326 13.30 1.84 4.61
C ALA A 326 12.38 2.88 5.26
N LEU A 327 11.16 3.05 4.73
CA LEU A 327 10.15 3.95 5.32
C LEU A 327 9.62 3.47 6.67
N ALA A 328 9.73 2.17 6.96
CA ALA A 328 9.39 1.59 8.25
C ALA A 328 10.57 1.59 9.25
N GLU A 329 11.74 2.08 8.82
CA GLU A 329 13.00 2.05 9.60
C GLU A 329 13.45 0.63 9.97
N ASP A 330 13.08 -0.37 9.14
CA ASP A 330 13.53 -1.75 9.32
C ASP A 330 15.02 -1.87 9.05
N GLU A 331 15.72 -2.66 9.88
CA GLU A 331 17.10 -3.04 9.61
C GLU A 331 17.21 -3.82 8.29
N MET A 332 18.26 -3.52 7.53
CA MET A 332 18.56 -4.17 6.25
C MET A 332 19.93 -4.82 6.32
N ALA A 333 20.05 -6.00 5.71
CA ALA A 333 21.36 -6.59 5.46
C ALA A 333 22.15 -5.73 4.46
N GLU A 334 23.48 -5.85 4.46
CA GLU A 334 24.37 -5.06 3.57
C GLU A 334 23.99 -5.21 2.08
N SER A 335 23.69 -6.43 1.64
CA SER A 335 23.23 -6.71 0.27
C SER A 335 21.87 -6.07 -0.06
N GLU A 336 20.98 -5.96 0.91
CA GLU A 336 19.68 -5.30 0.76
C GLU A 336 19.84 -3.79 0.66
N ALA A 337 20.77 -3.20 1.44
CA ALA A 337 21.10 -1.79 1.37
C ALA A 337 21.73 -1.43 0.02
N ASP A 338 22.64 -2.25 -0.51
CA ASP A 338 23.20 -2.07 -1.85
C ASP A 338 22.12 -2.08 -2.94
N ASN A 339 21.20 -3.04 -2.86
CA ASN A 339 20.05 -3.11 -3.75
C ASN A 339 19.13 -1.89 -3.59
N PHE A 340 18.88 -1.43 -2.36
CA PHE A 340 18.11 -0.22 -2.09
C PHE A 340 18.73 0.98 -2.80
N TYR A 341 20.04 1.22 -2.65
CA TYR A 341 20.70 2.36 -3.31
C TYR A 341 20.62 2.28 -4.84
N LYS A 342 20.82 1.08 -5.39
CA LYS A 342 20.67 0.82 -6.82
C LYS A 342 19.26 1.16 -7.30
N TYR A 343 18.23 0.66 -6.61
CA TYR A 343 16.83 0.91 -6.97
C TYR A 343 16.42 2.35 -6.74
N PHE A 344 16.83 2.97 -5.65
CA PHE A 344 16.56 4.37 -5.35
C PHE A 344 17.12 5.25 -6.46
N LYS A 345 18.39 5.05 -6.83
CA LYS A 345 19.02 5.76 -7.96
C LYS A 345 18.29 5.53 -9.29
N TYR A 346 17.70 4.35 -9.49
CA TYR A 346 16.94 4.04 -10.69
C TYR A 346 15.58 4.76 -10.70
N PHE A 347 14.77 4.62 -9.64
CA PHE A 347 13.40 5.14 -9.57
C PHE A 347 13.29 6.61 -9.18
N TYR A 348 14.31 7.20 -8.54
CA TYR A 348 14.32 8.61 -8.19
C TYR A 348 14.58 9.53 -9.41
N ARG A 349 15.04 8.98 -10.53
CA ARG A 349 15.21 9.77 -11.77
C ARG A 349 13.83 10.14 -12.31
N ASP A 350 13.59 11.45 -12.55
CA ASP A 350 12.30 12.02 -13.01
C ASP A 350 11.73 11.38 -14.28
N THR A 351 12.53 10.62 -15.03
CA THR A 351 12.14 9.95 -16.27
C THR A 351 11.60 8.53 -16.08
N ILE A 352 11.58 7.99 -14.85
CA ILE A 352 11.26 6.59 -14.58
C ILE A 352 10.02 6.45 -13.71
N SER A 353 8.86 6.33 -14.36
CA SER A 353 7.60 5.97 -13.71
C SER A 353 7.02 4.71 -14.34
N LEU A 354 6.86 3.62 -13.56
CA LEU A 354 6.20 2.42 -14.08
C LEU A 354 4.69 2.61 -14.28
N TYR A 355 4.11 3.59 -13.58
CA TYR A 355 2.70 3.95 -13.65
C TYR A 355 2.24 4.33 -15.06
N GLN A 356 3.12 4.94 -15.87
CA GLN A 356 2.81 5.33 -17.24
C GLN A 356 2.60 4.14 -18.18
N TYR A 357 3.06 2.94 -17.79
CA TYR A 357 2.98 1.73 -18.59
C TYR A 357 1.85 0.79 -18.16
N ILE A 358 0.97 1.20 -17.24
CA ILE A 358 -0.21 0.43 -16.86
C ILE A 358 -1.10 0.25 -18.09
N TYR A 359 -1.43 -1.00 -18.43
CA TYR A 359 -2.32 -1.36 -19.52
C TYR A 359 -3.67 -1.86 -19.00
N ASP A 360 -4.77 -1.47 -19.62
CA ASP A 360 -6.12 -1.96 -19.34
C ASP A 360 -6.82 -2.21 -20.68
N SER A 361 -7.24 -3.44 -20.91
CA SER A 361 -7.91 -3.83 -22.17
C SER A 361 -9.19 -3.04 -22.42
N ASP A 362 -9.88 -2.61 -21.37
CA ASP A 362 -11.13 -1.86 -21.50
C ASP A 362 -10.88 -0.37 -21.82
N ARG A 363 -9.62 0.09 -21.74
CA ARG A 363 -9.18 1.47 -21.96
C ARG A 363 -8.18 1.59 -23.11
N GLU A 364 -8.29 0.75 -24.14
CA GLU A 364 -7.33 0.75 -25.26
C GLU A 364 -7.12 2.14 -25.89
N ALA A 365 -8.15 3.00 -25.93
CA ALA A 365 -8.08 4.36 -26.45
C ALA A 365 -7.22 5.33 -25.60
N GLU A 366 -7.04 5.09 -24.29
CA GLU A 366 -6.16 5.92 -23.44
C GLU A 366 -4.67 5.78 -23.81
N TYR A 367 -4.35 4.80 -24.67
CA TYR A 367 -3.01 4.53 -25.13
C TYR A 367 -2.71 5.05 -26.54
N GLU A 368 -3.60 5.84 -27.10
CA GLU A 368 -3.33 6.56 -28.34
C GLU A 368 -2.13 7.49 -28.20
N THR A 369 -1.48 7.76 -29.33
CA THR A 369 -0.38 8.73 -29.41
C THR A 369 -0.91 10.09 -29.82
N ILE A 370 -0.31 11.13 -29.26
CA ILE A 370 -0.46 12.53 -29.60
C ILE A 370 0.81 12.91 -30.35
N GLU A 371 0.67 13.46 -31.54
CA GLU A 371 1.80 13.94 -32.34
C GLU A 371 2.07 15.41 -31.99
N VAL A 372 3.32 15.73 -31.67
CA VAL A 372 3.79 17.11 -31.44
C VAL A 372 5.06 17.29 -32.26
N ASP A 373 5.06 18.23 -33.19
CA ASP A 373 6.18 18.50 -34.11
C ASP A 373 6.68 17.27 -34.89
N GLY A 374 5.78 16.35 -35.25
CA GLY A 374 6.12 15.11 -35.96
C GLY A 374 6.57 13.97 -35.05
N GLU A 375 6.73 14.22 -33.75
CA GLU A 375 7.13 13.22 -32.77
C GLU A 375 5.92 12.65 -32.01
N PRO A 376 5.77 11.32 -31.93
CA PRO A 376 4.65 10.69 -31.23
C PRO A 376 4.91 10.57 -29.73
N TYR A 377 3.95 11.04 -28.93
CA TYR A 377 3.93 10.91 -27.46
C TYR A 377 2.72 10.09 -27.05
N SER A 378 2.83 9.16 -26.09
CA SER A 378 1.61 8.53 -25.58
C SER A 378 0.78 9.54 -24.79
N ARG A 379 -0.55 9.54 -24.99
CA ARG A 379 -1.48 10.44 -24.27
C ARG A 379 -1.26 10.41 -22.76
N LYS A 380 -1.09 9.23 -22.18
CA LYS A 380 -0.80 9.04 -20.75
C LYS A 380 0.50 9.69 -20.29
N SER A 381 1.56 9.69 -21.11
CA SER A 381 2.82 10.38 -20.76
C SER A 381 2.61 11.90 -20.72
N VAL A 382 1.81 12.44 -21.64
CA VAL A 382 1.45 13.87 -21.65
C VAL A 382 0.60 14.23 -20.43
N GLU A 383 -0.36 13.39 -20.04
CA GLU A 383 -1.19 13.58 -18.85
C GLU A 383 -0.36 13.54 -17.55
N ILE A 384 0.59 12.61 -17.43
CA ILE A 384 1.52 12.56 -16.30
C ILE A 384 2.44 13.79 -16.29
N ALA A 385 2.96 14.19 -17.44
CA ALA A 385 3.75 15.42 -17.54
C ALA A 385 2.94 16.63 -17.07
N LEU A 386 1.66 16.73 -17.46
CA LEU A 386 0.73 17.76 -16.99
C LEU A 386 0.50 17.67 -15.47
N TYR A 387 0.28 16.49 -14.90
CA TYR A 387 0.17 16.31 -13.45
C TYR A 387 1.43 16.79 -12.71
N ASN A 388 2.61 16.44 -13.24
CA ASN A 388 3.90 16.81 -12.68
C ASN A 388 4.22 18.31 -12.79
N THR A 389 3.48 19.09 -13.59
CA THR A 389 3.58 20.56 -13.57
C THR A 389 3.06 21.17 -12.26
N GLY A 390 2.30 20.39 -11.47
CA GLY A 390 1.61 20.86 -10.27
C GLY A 390 0.34 21.67 -10.56
N LEU A 391 0.06 22.01 -11.83
CA LEU A 391 -1.11 22.81 -12.21
C LEU A 391 -2.42 22.08 -11.90
N GLN A 392 -2.51 20.78 -12.18
CA GLN A 392 -3.71 19.98 -11.87
C GLN A 392 -4.02 19.99 -10.37
N GLU A 393 -3.01 19.96 -9.50
CA GLU A 393 -3.23 20.05 -8.06
C GLU A 393 -3.68 21.45 -7.62
N LEU A 394 -3.17 22.50 -8.26
CA LEU A 394 -3.69 23.87 -8.07
C LEU A 394 -5.14 23.98 -8.53
N GLU A 395 -5.48 23.48 -9.71
CA GLU A 395 -6.85 23.43 -10.24
C GLU A 395 -7.78 22.66 -9.30
N ASN A 396 -7.34 21.49 -8.82
CA ASN A 396 -8.06 20.70 -7.81
C ASN A 396 -8.31 21.49 -6.54
N LYS A 397 -7.35 22.30 -6.08
CA LYS A 397 -7.52 23.20 -4.93
C LYS A 397 -8.50 24.32 -5.25
N LEU A 398 -8.41 24.96 -6.42
CA LEU A 398 -9.30 26.05 -6.85
C LEU A 398 -10.76 25.59 -6.94
N VAL A 399 -11.02 24.40 -7.49
CA VAL A 399 -12.36 23.80 -7.56
C VAL A 399 -12.93 23.57 -6.16
N LYS A 400 -12.09 23.22 -5.18
CA LYS A 400 -12.50 23.03 -3.78
C LYS A 400 -12.81 24.37 -3.08
N LEU A 401 -12.25 25.49 -3.52
CA LEU A 401 -12.51 26.83 -2.95
C LEU A 401 -13.92 27.37 -3.25
N GLY A 402 -14.62 26.82 -4.25
CA GLY A 402 -15.98 27.22 -4.62
C GLY A 402 -17.10 26.57 -3.81
N LYS A 403 -16.77 25.63 -2.90
CA LYS A 403 -17.75 25.00 -2.00
C LYS A 403 -17.80 25.78 -0.68
N SER A 404 -18.55 26.88 -0.66
CA SER A 404 -18.80 27.64 0.57
C SER A 404 -19.72 26.85 1.50
N GLU A 405 -19.19 26.54 2.68
CA GLU A 405 -19.92 26.23 3.90
C GLU A 405 -20.93 27.35 4.22
N GLU A 406 -22.11 26.97 4.72
CA GLU A 406 -23.09 27.91 5.25
C GLU A 406 -22.54 28.65 6.49
N LYS A 407 -22.82 29.96 6.51
CA LYS A 407 -22.28 30.98 7.41
C LYS A 407 -22.70 30.79 8.88
N GLY A 408 -21.75 31.02 9.80
CA GLY A 408 -21.98 31.44 11.19
C GLY A 408 -21.04 32.60 11.55
N LYS A 409 -21.60 33.67 12.14
CA LYS A 409 -21.07 35.04 12.24
C LYS A 409 -19.92 35.25 13.24
N THR A 410 -19.12 36.28 12.98
CA THR A 410 -17.99 36.83 13.74
C THR A 410 -18.40 37.89 14.79
N GLU A 411 -17.66 37.97 15.90
CA GLU A 411 -17.59 39.12 16.83
C GLU A 411 -16.11 39.52 17.10
N THR A 412 -15.87 40.77 17.52
CA THR A 412 -14.69 41.61 17.20
C THR A 412 -13.60 41.82 18.30
N PRO A 413 -12.40 42.35 17.94
CA PRO A 413 -11.11 42.25 18.67
C PRO A 413 -10.86 43.02 19.98
N LYS A 414 -11.86 43.66 20.60
CA LYS A 414 -11.61 44.49 21.81
C LYS A 414 -11.54 43.69 23.13
N ASP A 415 -12.04 42.46 23.12
CA ASP A 415 -12.01 41.56 24.27
C ASP A 415 -10.67 40.81 24.42
N GLU A 416 -9.76 40.96 23.44
CA GLU A 416 -8.50 40.19 23.33
C GLU A 416 -7.38 40.71 24.24
N ILE A 417 -7.36 42.01 24.61
CA ILE A 417 -6.27 42.58 25.42
C ILE A 417 -6.47 42.29 26.92
N ALA A 418 -7.72 42.17 27.38
CA ALA A 418 -8.01 41.86 28.79
C ALA A 418 -7.72 40.38 29.14
N LYS A 419 -7.88 39.45 28.19
CA LYS A 419 -7.66 38.01 28.40
C LYS A 419 -6.20 37.58 28.43
N MET A 420 -5.27 38.37 27.87
CA MET A 420 -3.86 37.99 27.80
C MET A 420 -3.13 38.08 29.16
N ASN A 421 -3.57 38.92 30.10
CA ASN A 421 -2.96 39.03 31.43
C ASN A 421 -3.49 38.00 32.45
N GLU A 422 -4.64 37.36 32.17
CA GLU A 422 -5.22 36.32 33.04
C GLU A 422 -4.74 34.90 32.68
N LEU A 423 -4.35 34.65 31.42
CA LEU A 423 -4.03 33.30 30.93
C LEU A 423 -2.57 32.86 31.11
N PHE A 424 -1.62 33.79 31.31
CA PHE A 424 -0.19 33.47 31.29
C PHE A 424 0.62 34.24 32.35
N GLY A 425 0.23 34.17 33.63
CA GLY A 425 0.99 34.80 34.72
C GLY A 425 2.52 34.70 34.55
N ASP A 426 3.23 35.79 34.88
CA ASP A 426 4.65 36.09 34.59
C ASP A 426 5.48 34.94 34.00
N VAL A 427 5.58 34.92 32.67
CA VAL A 427 6.47 34.01 31.95
C VAL A 427 7.87 34.63 31.87
N SER A 428 8.78 34.22 32.75
CA SER A 428 10.21 34.48 32.61
C SER A 428 10.86 33.44 31.70
N ILE A 429 11.58 33.93 30.69
CA ILE A 429 12.32 33.15 29.68
C ILE A 429 13.61 32.60 30.30
N VAL A 430 13.89 31.31 30.12
CA VAL A 430 15.25 30.73 30.17
C VAL A 430 15.48 29.97 28.88
#